data_AF-J0J8D9-F1
#
_entry.id   AF-J0J8D9-F1
#
_cell.length_a   1.000
_cell.length_b   1.000
_cell.length_c   1.000
_cell.angle_alpha   90.00
_cell.angle_beta   90.00
_cell.angle_gamma   90.00
#
_symmetry.space_group_name_H-M   'P 1'
#
loop_
_entity.id
_entity.type
_entity.pdbx_description
1 polymer ?
#
loop_
_entity_poly.entity_id
_entity_poly.type
_entity_poly.pdbx_seq_one_letter_code
_entity_poly.pdbx_strand_id
1 'polypeptide(L)'
;MDKAKVVVCEDLKENFSKNTSYGKNTNRRLNSWVKGLIAAALKNVIACRGSALHLVNPAYTSQCDSFCNNLLLGRRKSNTFYLFNGGTIQADYNAARNILARYFDKEIKRNTPFNAVKEILLKRTDSYRLTTVQARL
;
A
#
# COMPACT_ATOMS: atom_id res chain seq x y z
N MET A 1 1.84 -17.71 -21.04
CA MET A 1 2.22 -16.36 -20.54
C MET A 1 1.09 -15.80 -19.69
N ASP A 2 1.44 -15.22 -18.54
CA ASP A 2 0.49 -14.52 -17.65
C ASP A 2 -0.18 -13.33 -18.38
N LYS A 3 -1.50 -13.22 -18.30
CA LYS A 3 -2.37 -12.39 -19.16
C LYS A 3 -2.90 -11.13 -18.45
N ALA A 4 -2.20 -10.63 -17.43
CA ALA A 4 -2.66 -9.46 -16.69
C ALA A 4 -2.84 -8.24 -17.61
N LYS A 5 -4.09 -7.83 -17.86
CA LYS A 5 -4.41 -6.65 -18.68
C LYS A 5 -3.99 -5.34 -18.01
N VAL A 6 -4.01 -5.31 -16.68
CA VAL A 6 -3.64 -4.14 -15.87
C VAL A 6 -2.69 -4.59 -14.77
N VAL A 7 -1.62 -3.83 -14.58
CA VAL A 7 -0.69 -3.95 -13.47
C VAL A 7 -0.86 -2.71 -12.60
N VAL A 8 -1.11 -2.91 -11.31
CA VAL A 8 -1.32 -1.83 -10.33
C VAL A 8 -0.07 -1.72 -9.47
N CYS A 9 0.45 -0.50 -9.31
CA CYS A 9 1.59 -0.22 -8.45
C CYS A 9 1.38 1.04 -7.63
N GLU A 10 2.07 1.13 -6.50
CA GLU A 10 2.07 2.34 -5.69
C GLU A 10 2.83 3.49 -6.39
N ASP A 11 2.28 4.70 -6.29
CA ASP A 11 2.92 5.91 -6.79
C ASP A 11 3.93 6.43 -5.76
N LEU A 12 5.12 5.85 -5.75
CA LEU A 12 6.15 6.26 -4.80
C LEU A 12 6.83 7.58 -5.16
N LYS A 13 6.40 8.32 -6.19
CA LYS A 13 7.14 9.45 -6.78
C LYS A 13 7.56 10.55 -5.81
N GLU A 14 6.86 10.72 -4.69
CA GLU A 14 7.26 11.72 -3.69
C GLU A 14 8.73 11.55 -3.29
N ASN A 15 9.41 12.68 -3.23
CA ASN A 15 10.78 12.74 -2.77
C ASN A 15 10.77 12.81 -1.25
N PHE A 16 11.59 11.97 -0.61
CA PHE A 16 11.87 12.16 0.80
C PHE A 16 12.49 13.55 0.97
N SER A 17 11.96 14.31 1.92
CA SER A 17 12.43 15.67 2.19
C SER A 17 13.93 15.61 2.51
N LYS A 18 14.74 16.37 1.75
CA LYS A 18 16.16 16.55 2.04
C LYS A 18 16.40 17.20 3.40
N ASN A 19 15.38 17.89 3.92
CA ASN A 19 15.43 18.64 5.18
C ASN A 19 14.95 17.79 6.38
N THR A 20 14.58 16.53 6.16
CA THR A 20 14.16 15.62 7.23
C THR A 20 15.21 14.54 7.45
N SER A 21 15.78 14.46 8.65
CA SER A 21 16.75 13.42 8.99
C SER A 21 16.04 12.16 9.50
N TYR A 22 16.06 11.08 8.72
CA TYR A 22 15.45 9.78 9.08
C TYR A 22 16.42 8.82 9.81
N GLY A 23 17.56 9.35 10.26
CA GLY A 23 18.67 8.57 10.84
C GLY A 23 19.61 7.97 9.78
N LYS A 24 20.86 7.69 10.20
CA LYS A 24 21.97 7.28 9.30
C LYS A 24 21.61 6.08 8.41
N ASN A 25 21.04 5.03 9.00
CA ASN A 25 20.73 3.79 8.28
C ASN A 25 19.61 3.96 7.24
N THR A 26 18.57 4.72 7.57
CA THR A 26 17.46 4.99 6.65
C THR A 26 17.93 5.84 5.49
N ASN A 27 18.66 6.93 5.77
CA ASN A 27 19.23 7.80 4.73
C ASN A 27 20.14 7.01 3.77
N ARG A 28 20.99 6.11 4.28
CA ARG A 28 21.83 5.24 3.45
C ARG A 28 21.00 4.39 2.49
N ARG A 29 19.93 3.75 2.99
CA ARG A 29 19.04 2.91 2.16
C ARG A 29 18.31 3.74 1.10
N LEU A 30 17.78 4.89 1.48
CA LEU A 30 17.10 5.80 0.55
C LEU A 30 18.05 6.30 -0.55
N ASN A 31 19.30 6.63 -0.21
CA ASN A 31 20.30 7.06 -1.18
C ASN A 31 20.75 5.92 -2.12
N SER A 32 20.79 4.67 -1.63
CA SER A 32 21.07 3.51 -2.48
C SER A 32 19.90 3.07 -3.35
N TRP A 33 18.69 3.59 -3.10
CA TRP A 33 17.49 3.11 -3.75
C TRP A 33 17.36 3.68 -5.17
N VAL A 34 17.59 2.83 -6.17
CA VAL A 34 17.46 3.14 -7.62
C VAL A 34 16.00 3.18 -8.11
N LYS A 35 15.11 3.86 -7.36
CA LYS A 35 13.66 3.91 -7.63
C LYS A 35 13.30 4.29 -9.07
N GLY A 36 14.04 5.23 -9.67
CA GLY A 36 13.84 5.66 -11.06
C GLY A 36 14.10 4.54 -12.08
N LEU A 37 15.16 3.75 -11.86
CA LEU A 37 15.51 2.63 -12.72
C LEU A 37 14.46 1.51 -12.65
N ILE A 38 14.01 1.18 -11.44
CA ILE A 38 12.94 0.18 -11.22
C ILE A 38 11.65 0.63 -11.91
N ALA A 39 11.28 1.90 -11.78
CA ALA A 39 10.09 2.45 -12.43
C ALA A 39 10.19 2.42 -13.96
N ALA A 40 11.38 2.68 -14.53
CA ALA A 40 11.61 2.58 -15.97
C ALA A 40 11.53 1.13 -16.47
N ALA A 41 12.21 0.20 -15.78
CA ALA A 41 12.16 -1.22 -16.10
C ALA A 41 10.74 -1.77 -16.04
N LEU A 42 9.98 -1.41 -15.00
CA LEU A 42 8.59 -1.81 -14.83
C LEU A 42 7.71 -1.33 -16.00
N LYS A 43 7.83 -0.06 -16.40
CA LYS A 43 7.09 0.48 -17.55
C LYS A 43 7.42 -0.25 -18.85
N ASN A 44 8.70 -0.53 -19.09
CA ASN A 44 9.13 -1.23 -20.30
C ASN A 44 8.54 -2.64 -20.36
N VAL A 45 8.64 -3.40 -19.27
CA VAL A 45 8.09 -4.77 -19.19
C VAL A 45 6.58 -4.77 -19.41
N ILE A 46 5.85 -3.82 -18.80
CA ILE A 46 4.40 -3.69 -18.96
C ILE A 46 4.04 -3.36 -20.42
N ALA A 47 4.76 -2.44 -21.05
CA ALA A 47 4.54 -2.07 -22.44
C ALA A 47 4.79 -3.24 -23.40
N CYS A 48 5.90 -3.98 -23.23
CA CYS A 48 6.21 -5.18 -24.01
C CYS A 48 5.13 -6.27 -23.92
N ARG A 49 4.37 -6.30 -22.81
CA ARG A 49 3.27 -7.26 -22.60
C ARG A 49 1.92 -6.79 -23.13
N GLY A 50 1.82 -5.55 -23.60
CA GLY A 50 0.53 -4.94 -23.98
C GLY A 50 -0.40 -4.72 -22.77
N SER A 51 0.16 -4.61 -21.57
CA SER A 51 -0.59 -4.35 -20.34
C SER A 51 -0.65 -2.84 -20.04
N ALA A 52 -1.64 -2.41 -19.26
CA ALA A 52 -1.71 -1.05 -18.75
C ALA A 52 -1.04 -0.96 -17.36
N LEU A 53 -0.29 0.11 -17.09
CA LEU A 53 0.21 0.44 -15.75
C LEU A 53 -0.74 1.45 -15.08
N HIS A 54 -1.26 1.10 -13.91
CA HIS A 54 -2.02 2.03 -13.08
C HIS A 54 -1.29 2.33 -11.76
N LEU A 55 -1.09 3.60 -11.47
CA LEU A 55 -0.44 4.05 -10.24
C LEU A 55 -1.49 4.49 -9.22
N VAL A 56 -1.38 4.00 -7.98
CA VAL A 56 -2.33 4.27 -6.89
C VAL A 56 -1.65 4.96 -5.71
N ASN A 57 -2.46 5.51 -4.80
CA ASN A 57 -1.95 6.16 -3.60
C ASN A 57 -1.19 5.15 -2.69
N PRO A 58 0.08 5.42 -2.32
CA PRO A 58 0.89 4.52 -1.50
C PRO A 58 0.52 4.55 0.00
N ALA A 59 -0.24 5.55 0.45
CA ALA A 59 -0.40 5.80 1.87
C ALA A 59 -1.09 4.63 2.58
N TYR A 60 -0.44 4.18 3.66
CA TYR A 60 -0.87 3.12 4.58
C TYR A 60 -1.03 1.71 3.98
N THR A 61 -0.66 1.47 2.72
CA THR A 61 -0.83 0.17 2.04
C THR A 61 -0.08 -0.96 2.74
N SER A 62 1.02 -0.67 3.43
CA SER A 62 1.80 -1.65 4.18
C SER A 62 1.35 -1.83 5.64
N GLN A 63 0.43 -0.98 6.10
CA GLN A 63 -0.06 -0.91 7.47
C GLN A 63 -1.47 -1.50 7.59
N CYS A 64 -2.25 -1.49 6.51
CA CYS A 64 -3.58 -2.07 6.48
C CYS A 64 -3.57 -3.60 6.37
N ASP A 65 -4.62 -4.24 6.85
CA ASP A 65 -4.86 -5.68 6.69
C ASP A 65 -5.63 -5.94 5.39
N SER A 66 -4.98 -6.64 4.44
CA SER A 66 -5.56 -6.95 3.14
C SER A 66 -6.68 -8.00 3.16
N PHE A 67 -6.80 -8.77 4.25
CA PHE A 67 -7.89 -9.72 4.46
C PHE A 67 -9.08 -9.08 5.18
N CYS A 68 -8.90 -7.87 5.74
CA CYS A 68 -9.96 -7.09 6.36
C CYS A 68 -10.26 -5.84 5.54
N ASN A 69 -10.50 -5.97 4.24
CA ASN A 69 -10.89 -4.87 3.34
C ASN A 69 -9.99 -3.61 3.42
N ASN A 70 -8.67 -3.80 3.58
CA ASN A 70 -7.69 -2.71 3.61
C ASN A 70 -7.94 -1.73 4.79
N LEU A 71 -8.51 -2.24 5.89
CA LEU A 71 -8.69 -1.49 7.15
C LEU A 71 -7.39 -1.40 7.94
N LEU A 72 -7.28 -0.39 8.81
CA LEU A 72 -6.14 -0.18 9.73
C LEU A 72 -6.21 -1.12 10.93
N LEU A 73 -6.26 -2.41 10.62
CA LEU A 73 -6.24 -3.51 11.56
C LEU A 73 -4.98 -4.35 11.33
N GLY A 74 -4.72 -5.27 12.26
CA GLY A 74 -3.49 -6.07 12.22
C GLY A 74 -2.24 -5.21 12.48
N ARG A 75 -1.07 -5.78 12.18
CA ARG A 75 0.21 -5.11 12.42
C ARG A 75 1.32 -5.67 11.55
N ARG A 76 2.07 -4.81 10.85
CA ARG A 76 3.36 -5.18 10.25
C ARG A 76 4.47 -5.19 11.30
N LYS A 77 5.33 -6.22 11.28
CA LYS A 77 6.62 -6.24 11.97
C LYS A 77 7.65 -6.86 11.02
N SER A 78 8.59 -6.04 10.55
CA SER A 78 9.60 -6.45 9.56
C SER A 78 8.95 -7.03 8.28
N ASN A 79 9.34 -8.25 7.88
CA ASN A 79 8.84 -8.95 6.69
C ASN A 79 7.54 -9.72 6.94
N THR A 80 6.97 -9.63 8.15
CA THR A 80 5.74 -10.33 8.54
C THR A 80 4.63 -9.33 8.80
N PHE A 81 3.43 -9.64 8.30
CA PHE A 81 2.20 -8.97 8.67
C PHE A 81 1.35 -9.92 9.53
N TYR A 82 0.92 -9.44 10.69
CA TYR A 82 0.05 -10.15 11.63
C TYR A 82 -1.37 -9.71 11.33
N LEU A 83 -2.20 -10.65 10.88
CA LEU A 83 -3.59 -10.38 10.51
C LEU A 83 -4.44 -10.13 11.75
N PHE A 84 -5.47 -9.31 11.62
CA PHE A 84 -6.39 -8.99 12.71
C PHE A 84 -7.18 -10.21 13.19
N ASN A 85 -7.65 -11.02 12.24
CA ASN A 85 -8.42 -12.24 12.53
C ASN A 85 -7.53 -13.46 12.86
N GLY A 86 -6.23 -13.23 13.11
CA GLY A 86 -5.26 -14.26 13.43
C GLY A 86 -4.47 -14.76 12.22
N GLY A 87 -3.32 -15.38 12.51
CA GLY A 87 -2.36 -15.82 11.50
C GLY A 87 -1.40 -14.73 11.04
N THR A 88 -0.47 -15.12 10.18
CA THR A 88 0.55 -14.21 9.62
C THR A 88 0.77 -14.48 8.14
N ILE A 89 1.18 -13.44 7.42
CA ILE A 89 1.53 -13.50 6.00
C ILE A 89 2.79 -12.67 5.73
N GLN A 90 3.38 -12.88 4.56
CA GLN A 90 4.50 -12.05 4.10
C GLN A 90 4.03 -10.60 3.89
N ALA A 91 4.78 -9.63 4.40
CA ALA A 91 4.33 -8.25 4.50
C ALA A 91 4.19 -7.55 3.14
N ASP A 92 5.02 -7.90 2.16
CA ASP A 92 4.96 -7.31 0.82
C ASP A 92 3.82 -7.92 0.00
N TYR A 93 3.47 -9.19 0.22
CA TYR A 93 2.26 -9.82 -0.31
C TYR A 93 1.00 -9.14 0.23
N ASN A 94 0.95 -8.84 1.53
CA ASN A 94 -0.13 -8.05 2.12
C ASN A 94 -0.24 -6.66 1.45
N ALA A 95 0.89 -5.96 1.31
CA ALA A 95 0.94 -4.65 0.70
C ALA A 95 0.50 -4.68 -0.77
N ALA A 96 0.92 -5.70 -1.55
CA ALA A 96 0.51 -5.87 -2.94
C ALA A 96 -1.01 -6.04 -3.08
N ARG A 97 -1.64 -6.80 -2.18
CA ARG A 97 -3.11 -6.93 -2.14
C ARG A 97 -3.80 -5.60 -1.79
N ASN A 98 -3.26 -4.85 -0.84
CA ASN A 98 -3.79 -3.52 -0.50
C ASN A 98 -3.64 -2.51 -1.65
N ILE A 99 -2.52 -2.57 -2.40
CA ILE A 99 -2.29 -1.78 -3.61
C ILE A 99 -3.34 -2.11 -4.67
N LEU A 100 -3.61 -3.41 -4.90
CA LEU A 100 -4.68 -3.82 -5.82
C LEU A 100 -6.06 -3.35 -5.34
N ALA A 101 -6.38 -3.47 -4.05
CA ALA A 101 -7.64 -2.98 -3.51
C ALA A 101 -7.79 -1.46 -3.69
N ARG A 102 -6.70 -0.69 -3.57
CA ARG A 102 -6.69 0.76 -3.77
C ARG A 102 -7.06 1.17 -5.20
N TYR A 103 -6.80 0.32 -6.20
CA TYR A 103 -7.21 0.58 -7.59
C TYR A 103 -8.73 0.75 -7.74
N PHE A 104 -9.51 0.07 -6.91
CA PHE A 104 -10.97 0.11 -6.94
C PHE A 104 -11.57 1.10 -5.93
N ASP A 105 -10.73 1.80 -5.15
CA ASP A 105 -11.17 2.75 -4.12
C ASP A 105 -11.62 4.07 -4.77
N LYS A 106 -12.91 4.41 -4.60
CA LYS A 106 -13.49 5.62 -5.18
C LYS A 106 -13.21 6.89 -4.36
N GLU A 107 -12.90 6.73 -3.07
CA GLU A 107 -12.70 7.83 -2.13
C GLU A 107 -11.23 8.25 -2.06
N ILE A 108 -10.33 7.26 -2.11
CA ILE A 108 -8.88 7.50 -2.04
C ILE A 108 -8.30 7.51 -3.45
N LYS A 109 -8.23 8.72 -4.02
CA LYS A 109 -7.61 8.98 -5.32
C LYS A 109 -6.08 8.97 -5.19
N ARG A 110 -5.40 8.82 -6.34
CA ARG A 110 -3.93 8.78 -6.43
C ARG A 110 -3.24 9.94 -5.72
N ASN A 111 -3.79 11.15 -5.81
CA ASN A 111 -3.23 12.37 -5.25
C ASN A 111 -3.86 12.80 -3.90
N THR A 112 -4.70 11.97 -3.29
CA THR A 112 -5.26 12.27 -1.96
C THR A 112 -4.12 12.41 -0.93
N PRO A 113 -4.03 13.53 -0.18
CA PRO A 113 -2.99 13.72 0.82
C PRO A 113 -3.00 12.64 1.90
N PHE A 114 -1.83 12.24 2.42
CA PHE A 114 -1.72 11.11 3.34
C PHE A 114 -2.55 11.28 4.62
N ASN A 115 -2.67 12.50 5.15
CA ASN A 115 -3.53 12.80 6.30
C ASN A 115 -5.01 12.53 6.01
N ALA A 116 -5.51 12.95 4.84
CA ALA A 116 -6.88 12.65 4.41
C ALA A 116 -7.08 11.14 4.20
N VAL A 117 -6.09 10.44 3.62
CA VAL A 117 -6.12 8.97 3.52
C VAL A 117 -6.25 8.34 4.90
N LYS A 118 -5.49 8.81 5.89
CA LYS A 118 -5.54 8.30 7.26
C LYS A 118 -6.93 8.46 7.87
N GLU A 119 -7.53 9.64 7.73
CA GLU A 119 -8.87 9.91 8.25
C GLU A 119 -9.94 8.98 7.65
N ILE A 120 -9.91 8.80 6.32
CA ILE A 120 -10.82 7.88 5.62
C ILE A 120 -10.66 6.45 6.15
N LEU A 121 -9.42 5.96 6.25
CA LEU A 121 -9.15 4.61 6.71
C LEU A 121 -9.53 4.41 8.19
N LEU A 122 -9.31 5.40 9.05
CA LEU A 122 -9.73 5.36 10.45
C LEU A 122 -11.26 5.28 10.55
N LYS A 123 -11.99 6.16 9.85
CA LYS A 123 -13.46 6.13 9.83
C LYS A 123 -13.99 4.76 9.41
N ARG A 124 -13.47 4.19 8.32
CA ARG A 124 -13.84 2.83 7.86
C ARG A 124 -13.55 1.76 8.92
N THR A 125 -12.41 1.87 9.59
CA THR A 125 -11.99 0.90 10.62
C THR A 125 -12.88 1.00 11.86
N ASP A 126 -13.24 2.21 12.29
CA ASP A 126 -14.10 2.42 13.44
C ASP A 126 -15.54 1.96 13.15
N SER A 127 -16.08 2.25 11.97
CA SER A 127 -17.38 1.72 11.54
C SER A 127 -17.41 0.19 11.54
N TYR A 128 -16.32 -0.45 11.08
CA TYR A 128 -16.20 -1.91 11.10
C TYR A 128 -16.16 -2.47 12.54
N ARG A 129 -15.42 -1.83 13.44
CA ARG A 129 -15.36 -2.24 14.86
C ARG A 129 -16.72 -2.12 15.53
N LEU A 130 -17.44 -1.02 15.31
CA LEU A 130 -18.77 -0.80 15.88
C LEU A 130 -19.76 -1.88 15.44
N THR A 131 -19.81 -2.16 14.14
CA THR A 131 -20.70 -3.21 13.59
C THR A 131 -20.30 -4.62 14.04
N THR A 132 -19.01 -4.92 14.14
CA THR A 132 -18.53 -6.24 14.59
C THR A 132 -18.78 -6.49 16.08
N VAL A 133 -18.68 -5.45 16.92
CA VAL A 133 -19.01 -5.53 18.35
C VAL A 133 -20.52 -5.73 18.54
N GLN A 134 -21.35 -5.00 17.79
CA GLN A 134 -22.81 -5.16 17.84
C GLN A 134 -23.27 -6.54 17.36
N ALA A 135 -22.59 -7.16 16.39
CA ALA A 135 -22.93 -8.50 15.89
C ALA A 135 -22.54 -9.65 16.84
N ARG A 136 -21.83 -9.36 17.94
CA ARG A 136 -21.43 -10.34 18.97
C ARG A 136 -22.23 -10.21 20.27
N LEU A 137 -23.11 -9.22 20.35
CA LEU A 137 -24.09 -9.03 21.43
C LEU A 137 -25.44 -9.60 21.01
#